data_AF-A0A3C0HF47-F1
#
_entry.id   AF-A0A3C0HF47-F1
#
_cell.length_a   1.000
_cell.length_b   1.000
_cell.length_c   1.000
_cell.angle_alpha   90.00
_cell.angle_beta   90.00
_cell.angle_gamma   90.00
#
_symmetry.space_group_name_H-M   'P 1'
#
loop_
_entity.id
_entity.type
_entity.pdbx_description
1 polymer ?
#
loop_
_entity_poly.entity_id
_entity_poly.type
_entity_poly.pdbx_seq_one_letter_code
_entity_poly.pdbx_strand_id
1 'polypeptide(L)'
;MYFWRVRKSSFLKKSLQWASLIQNKRYLGIWIVSLITTLTVLVIVGLYLCYNESRVSGIVLDDFVLDRILPRDVSTILFSITWICILGGLPILLRTPERAMRVFWGISVMGLTRCIVMYLVPLEPPIGIIPLRDPFVEGVFYDNKVLVKDLFFSGHTSNMVLLTLLMDI
;
A
#
# COMPACT_ATOMS: atom_id res chain seq x y z
N MET A 1 -23.21 15.34 46.58
CA MET A 1 -22.74 16.44 45.72
C MET A 1 -21.54 15.93 44.94
N TYR A 2 -21.63 15.91 43.60
CA TYR A 2 -20.54 15.59 42.63
C TYR A 2 -20.04 14.12 42.60
N PHE A 3 -19.76 13.45 41.48
CA PHE A 3 -19.32 13.93 40.17
C PHE A 3 -19.53 12.80 39.12
N TRP A 4 -20.66 12.80 38.41
CA TRP A 4 -20.81 12.00 37.18
C TRP A 4 -20.25 12.81 36.00
N ARG A 5 -18.95 12.68 35.71
CA ARG A 5 -18.38 13.20 34.46
C ARG A 5 -18.20 12.06 33.48
N VAL A 6 -19.30 11.74 32.80
CA VAL A 6 -19.35 10.80 31.68
C VAL A 6 -18.26 11.17 30.67
N ARG A 7 -17.43 10.19 30.32
CA ARG A 7 -16.32 10.25 29.36
C ARG A 7 -16.82 10.39 27.92
N LYS A 8 -17.61 11.43 27.60
CA LYS A 8 -17.92 11.86 26.22
C LYS A 8 -16.77 12.74 25.72
N SER A 9 -15.67 12.18 25.17
CA SER A 9 -14.55 13.05 24.75
C SER A 9 -13.58 12.56 23.67
N SER A 10 -13.73 11.36 23.09
CA SER A 10 -12.80 10.89 22.03
C SER A 10 -13.46 10.91 20.65
N PHE A 11 -14.65 10.31 20.52
CA PHE A 11 -15.37 10.23 19.26
C PHE A 11 -15.87 11.61 18.79
N LEU A 12 -16.42 12.41 19.70
CA LEU A 12 -16.89 13.77 19.41
C LEU A 12 -15.73 14.70 18.97
N LYS A 13 -14.54 14.58 19.58
CA LYS A 13 -13.34 15.32 19.15
C LYS A 13 -12.88 14.93 17.75
N LYS A 14 -13.03 13.64 17.36
CA LYS A 14 -12.68 13.17 16.01
C LYS A 14 -13.71 13.61 14.96
N SER A 15 -15.01 13.52 15.25
CA SER A 15 -16.05 14.01 14.34
C SER A 15 -15.95 15.52 14.15
N LEU A 16 -15.50 16.27 15.18
CA LEU A 16 -15.19 17.70 15.09
C LEU A 16 -14.02 17.99 14.13
N GLN A 17 -13.05 17.09 13.96
CA GLN A 17 -11.93 17.26 13.03
C GLN A 17 -12.34 17.00 11.57
N TRP A 18 -13.24 16.06 11.31
CA TRP A 18 -13.82 15.91 9.97
C TRP A 18 -14.76 17.07 9.63
N ALA A 19 -15.49 17.60 10.61
CA ALA A 19 -16.28 18.80 10.43
C ALA A 19 -15.41 20.03 10.11
N SER A 20 -14.24 20.18 10.74
CA SER A 20 -13.32 21.28 10.46
C SER A 20 -12.70 21.22 9.07
N LEU A 21 -12.54 20.01 8.49
CA LEU A 21 -12.15 19.84 7.09
C LEU A 21 -13.15 20.54 6.17
N ILE A 22 -14.44 20.26 6.34
CA ILE A 22 -15.52 20.77 5.48
C ILE A 22 -15.70 22.29 5.66
N GLN A 23 -15.45 22.80 6.87
CA GLN A 23 -15.56 24.25 7.16
C GLN A 23 -14.46 25.07 6.47
N ASN A 24 -13.27 24.51 6.27
CA ASN A 24 -12.15 25.20 5.63
C ASN A 24 -11.98 24.75 4.17
N LYS A 25 -12.53 25.53 3.23
CA LYS A 25 -12.49 25.23 1.78
C LYS A 25 -11.08 24.96 1.25
N ARG A 26 -10.06 25.67 1.73
CA ARG A 26 -8.67 25.45 1.31
C ARG A 26 -8.17 24.10 1.79
N TYR A 27 -8.41 23.77 3.05
CA TYR A 27 -7.98 22.50 3.63
C TYR A 27 -8.71 21.32 2.97
N LEU A 28 -10.01 21.44 2.72
CA LEU A 28 -10.79 20.48 1.93
C LEU A 28 -10.21 20.29 0.52
N GLY A 29 -9.88 21.38 -0.17
CA GLY A 29 -9.29 21.33 -1.50
C GLY A 29 -7.97 20.54 -1.54
N ILE A 30 -7.07 20.80 -0.59
CA ILE A 30 -5.79 20.07 -0.48
C ILE A 30 -6.04 18.58 -0.21
N TRP A 31 -7.01 18.26 0.64
CA TRP A 31 -7.36 16.87 0.97
C TRP A 31 -7.95 16.12 -0.23
N ILE A 32 -8.83 16.77 -1.00
CA ILE A 32 -9.39 16.19 -2.23
C ILE A 32 -8.29 15.98 -3.26
N VAL A 33 -7.40 16.96 -3.44
CA VAL A 33 -6.27 16.84 -4.37
C VAL A 33 -5.35 15.68 -3.98
N SER A 34 -5.04 15.50 -2.69
CA SER A 34 -4.19 14.39 -2.25
C SER A 34 -4.88 13.03 -2.45
N LEU A 35 -6.19 12.93 -2.20
CA LEU A 35 -6.97 11.73 -2.49
C LEU A 35 -6.96 11.40 -3.99
N ILE A 36 -7.31 12.37 -4.84
CA ILE A 36 -7.33 12.20 -6.30
C ILE A 36 -5.93 11.79 -6.79
N THR A 37 -4.89 12.48 -6.33
CA THR A 37 -3.50 12.15 -6.67
C THR A 37 -3.18 10.71 -6.31
N THR A 38 -3.56 10.25 -5.12
CA THR A 38 -3.32 8.87 -4.69
C THR A 38 -4.04 7.86 -5.56
N LEU A 39 -5.31 8.10 -5.89
CA LEU A 39 -6.08 7.22 -6.77
C LEU A 39 -5.46 7.16 -8.18
N THR A 40 -5.04 8.30 -8.73
CA THR A 40 -4.34 8.35 -10.02
C THR A 40 -3.03 7.58 -9.96
N VAL A 41 -2.24 7.74 -8.89
CA VAL A 41 -0.98 6.99 -8.72
C VAL A 41 -1.25 5.48 -8.63
N LEU A 42 -2.28 5.03 -7.90
CA LEU A 42 -2.63 3.61 -7.81
C LEU A 42 -2.99 3.02 -9.18
N VAL A 43 -3.72 3.77 -10.01
CA VAL A 43 -4.01 3.37 -11.40
C VAL A 43 -2.72 3.29 -12.23
N ILE A 44 -1.86 4.32 -12.15
CA ILE A 44 -0.56 4.33 -12.85
C ILE A 44 0.29 3.14 -12.43
N VAL A 45 0.34 2.81 -11.13
CA VAL A 45 1.09 1.65 -10.61
C VAL A 45 0.53 0.35 -11.19
N GLY A 46 -0.79 0.14 -11.19
CA GLY A 46 -1.41 -1.05 -11.76
C GLY A 46 -1.13 -1.23 -13.26
N LEU A 47 -1.24 -0.14 -14.02
CA LEU A 47 -0.90 -0.12 -15.45
C LEU A 47 0.60 -0.37 -15.68
N TYR A 48 1.45 0.25 -14.87
CA TYR A 48 2.90 0.07 -14.93
C TYR A 48 3.30 -1.37 -14.64
N LEU A 49 2.70 -2.02 -13.63
CA LEU A 49 2.99 -3.41 -13.30
C LEU A 49 2.61 -4.36 -14.44
N CYS A 50 1.46 -4.14 -15.09
CA CYS A 50 1.09 -4.88 -16.31
C CYS A 50 2.09 -4.65 -17.44
N TYR A 51 2.55 -3.42 -17.64
CA TYR A 51 3.59 -3.10 -18.63
C TYR A 51 4.92 -3.78 -18.27
N ASN A 52 5.34 -3.73 -17.01
CA ASN A 52 6.59 -4.31 -16.52
C ASN A 52 6.62 -5.83 -16.76
N GLU A 53 5.49 -6.51 -16.55
CA GLU A 53 5.31 -7.93 -16.84
C GLU A 53 5.59 -8.27 -18.32
N SER A 54 5.20 -7.38 -19.24
CA SER A 54 5.40 -7.58 -20.69
C SER A 54 6.82 -7.29 -21.20
N ARG A 55 7.72 -6.76 -20.37
CA ARG A 55 9.11 -6.46 -20.78
C ARG A 55 9.87 -7.77 -20.99
N VAL A 56 10.73 -7.82 -22.01
CA VAL A 56 11.51 -9.04 -22.36
C VAL A 56 13.01 -8.88 -22.06
N SER A 57 13.46 -7.68 -21.70
CA SER A 57 14.87 -7.31 -21.61
C SER A 57 15.37 -7.15 -20.17
N GLY A 58 14.91 -7.98 -19.23
CA GLY A 58 15.36 -7.94 -17.85
C GLY A 58 16.61 -8.78 -17.58
N ILE A 59 17.18 -8.61 -16.39
CA ILE A 59 18.32 -9.38 -15.89
C ILE A 59 17.81 -10.32 -14.79
N VAL A 60 18.20 -11.60 -14.83
CA VAL A 60 18.00 -12.50 -13.70
C VAL A 60 19.01 -12.15 -12.62
N LEU A 61 18.54 -11.79 -11.42
CA LEU A 61 19.42 -11.47 -10.30
C LEU A 61 20.06 -12.77 -9.76
N ASP A 62 21.38 -12.78 -9.67
CA ASP A 62 22.13 -13.84 -9.00
C ASP A 62 22.07 -13.61 -7.48
N ASP A 63 21.14 -14.31 -6.81
CA ASP A 63 20.88 -14.17 -5.38
C ASP A 63 21.35 -15.40 -4.59
N PHE A 64 22.56 -15.28 -4.05
CA PHE A 64 23.22 -16.29 -3.22
C PHE A 64 22.40 -16.73 -1.98
N VAL A 65 21.55 -15.85 -1.43
CA VAL A 65 20.71 -16.19 -0.29
C VAL A 65 19.53 -17.03 -0.75
N LEU A 66 18.88 -16.61 -1.84
CA LEU A 66 17.76 -17.34 -2.43
C LEU A 66 18.16 -18.75 -2.88
N ASP A 67 19.36 -18.90 -3.45
CA ASP A 67 19.91 -20.20 -3.89
C ASP A 67 20.05 -21.24 -2.77
N ARG A 68 20.08 -20.81 -1.51
CA ARG A 68 20.16 -21.72 -0.35
C ARG A 68 18.82 -22.03 0.28
N ILE A 69 17.75 -21.37 -0.15
CA ILE A 69 16.43 -21.51 0.44
C ILE A 69 15.56 -22.31 -0.52
N LEU A 70 15.00 -23.44 -0.05
CA LEU A 70 14.05 -24.19 -0.87
C LEU A 70 12.80 -23.32 -1.14
N PRO A 71 12.39 -23.16 -2.41
CA PRO A 71 11.15 -22.47 -2.73
C PRO A 71 9.97 -23.13 -2.02
N ARG A 72 9.15 -22.32 -1.33
CA ARG A 72 7.90 -22.76 -0.71
C ARG A 72 6.82 -21.76 -1.02
N ASP A 73 5.63 -22.27 -1.32
CA ASP A 73 4.46 -21.42 -1.45
C ASP A 73 4.04 -20.90 -0.07
N VAL A 74 4.21 -19.60 0.12
CA VAL A 74 3.81 -18.86 1.34
C VAL A 74 2.70 -17.85 1.05
N SER A 75 2.08 -17.92 -0.14
CA SER A 75 1.14 -16.91 -0.63
C SER A 75 -0.03 -16.72 0.31
N THR A 76 -0.65 -17.80 0.78
CA THR A 76 -1.81 -17.73 1.69
C THR A 76 -1.47 -17.08 3.03
N ILE A 77 -0.28 -17.36 3.57
CA ILE A 77 0.17 -16.81 4.86
C ILE A 77 0.45 -15.32 4.70
N LEU A 78 1.21 -14.94 3.67
CA LEU A 78 1.54 -13.53 3.38
C LEU A 78 0.29 -12.71 3.08
N PHE A 79 -0.63 -13.24 2.27
CA PHE A 79 -1.93 -12.64 2.00
C PHE A 79 -2.68 -12.39 3.32
N SER A 80 -2.83 -13.42 4.14
CA SER A 80 -3.60 -13.33 5.39
C SER A 80 -3.03 -12.28 6.34
N ILE A 81 -1.72 -12.29 6.56
CA ILE A 81 -1.05 -11.33 7.45
C ILE A 81 -1.20 -9.90 6.90
N THR A 82 -0.96 -9.71 5.60
CA THR A 82 -1.04 -8.39 4.97
C THR A 82 -2.45 -7.81 5.09
N TRP A 83 -3.48 -8.61 4.79
CA TRP A 83 -4.87 -8.16 4.87
C TRP A 83 -5.33 -7.91 6.31
N ILE A 84 -4.91 -8.72 7.29
CA ILE A 84 -5.22 -8.46 8.70
C ILE A 84 -4.63 -7.11 9.14
N CYS A 85 -3.38 -6.84 8.79
CA CYS A 85 -2.72 -5.59 9.16
C CYS A 85 -3.31 -4.37 8.43
N ILE A 86 -3.64 -4.50 7.14
CA ILE A 86 -4.31 -3.42 6.40
C ILE A 86 -5.70 -3.16 6.99
N LEU A 87 -6.52 -4.20 7.17
CA LEU A 87 -7.89 -4.06 7.68
C LEU A 87 -7.94 -3.59 9.14
N GLY A 88 -6.96 -3.96 9.96
CA GLY A 88 -6.85 -3.48 11.33
C GLY A 88 -6.27 -2.07 11.43
N GLY A 89 -5.26 -1.77 10.62
CA GLY A 89 -4.46 -0.56 10.72
C GLY A 89 -5.01 0.64 9.98
N LEU A 90 -5.47 0.43 8.75
CA LEU A 90 -5.96 1.50 7.88
C LEU A 90 -7.14 2.28 8.52
N PRO A 91 -8.15 1.63 9.14
CA PRO A 91 -9.23 2.37 9.80
C PRO A 91 -8.75 3.23 10.96
N ILE A 92 -7.62 2.90 11.60
CA ILE A 92 -7.04 3.71 12.68
C ILE A 92 -6.37 4.96 12.11
N LEU A 93 -5.62 4.80 11.01
CA LEU A 93 -4.94 5.90 10.32
C LEU A 93 -5.93 6.85 9.64
N LEU A 94 -7.07 6.35 9.17
CA LEU A 94 -8.13 7.17 8.56
C LEU A 94 -9.07 7.83 9.58
N ARG A 95 -8.73 7.85 10.89
CA ARG A 95 -9.60 8.45 11.91
C ARG A 95 -9.65 9.98 11.86
N THR A 96 -8.65 10.63 11.30
CA THR A 96 -8.56 12.08 11.21
C THR A 96 -8.13 12.48 9.80
N PRO A 97 -8.58 13.64 9.27
CA PRO A 97 -8.26 14.05 7.90
C PRO A 97 -6.76 14.23 7.68
N GLU A 98 -6.04 14.72 8.68
CA GLU A 98 -4.58 14.90 8.63
C GLU A 98 -3.83 13.57 8.50
N ARG A 99 -4.20 12.56 9.31
CA ARG A 99 -3.58 11.23 9.23
C ARG A 99 -3.93 10.54 7.92
N ALA A 100 -5.17 10.71 7.43
CA ALA A 100 -5.57 10.23 6.11
C ALA A 100 -4.71 10.83 4.99
N MET A 101 -4.43 12.15 5.04
CA MET A 101 -3.54 12.78 4.06
C MET A 101 -2.11 12.22 4.11
N ARG A 102 -1.59 11.89 5.30
CA ARG A 102 -0.28 11.24 5.42
C ARG A 102 -0.26 9.86 4.77
N VAL A 103 -1.34 9.07 4.93
CA VAL A 103 -1.52 7.79 4.23
C VAL A 103 -1.52 7.99 2.72
N PHE A 104 -2.30 8.94 2.21
CA PHE A 104 -2.41 9.25 0.78
C PHE A 104 -1.05 9.58 0.15
N TRP A 105 -0.31 10.51 0.76
CA TRP A 105 1.03 10.85 0.28
C TRP A 105 2.04 9.72 0.44
N GLY A 106 1.98 8.96 1.54
CA GLY A 106 2.83 7.80 1.76
C GLY A 106 2.67 6.73 0.69
N ILE A 107 1.41 6.38 0.37
CA ILE A 107 1.08 5.44 -0.71
C ILE A 107 1.55 5.99 -2.06
N SER A 108 1.33 7.29 -2.31
CA SER A 108 1.73 7.92 -3.58
C SER A 108 3.24 7.88 -3.81
N VAL A 109 4.03 8.28 -2.80
CA VAL A 109 5.50 8.29 -2.89
C VAL A 109 6.04 6.88 -3.01
N MET A 110 5.54 5.95 -2.20
CA MET A 110 5.94 4.54 -2.25
C MET A 110 5.59 3.90 -3.61
N GLY A 111 4.38 4.14 -4.14
CA GLY A 111 3.96 3.63 -5.44
C GLY A 111 4.78 4.18 -6.61
N LEU A 112 5.09 5.47 -6.61
CA LEU A 112 5.90 6.08 -7.67
C LEU A 112 7.37 5.62 -7.61
N THR A 113 7.95 5.57 -6.41
CA THR A 113 9.32 5.08 -6.23
C THR A 113 9.46 3.64 -6.71
N ARG A 114 8.47 2.76 -6.42
CA ARG A 114 8.37 1.40 -6.98
C ARG A 114 8.46 1.39 -8.50
N CYS A 115 7.62 2.18 -9.16
CA CYS A 115 7.61 2.23 -10.62
C CYS A 115 8.96 2.69 -11.17
N ILE A 116 9.56 3.72 -10.57
CA ILE A 116 10.86 4.26 -10.99
C ILE A 116 11.96 3.20 -10.87
N VAL A 117 12.08 2.54 -9.72
CA VAL A 117 13.17 1.55 -9.53
C VAL A 117 12.98 0.33 -10.41
N MET A 118 11.76 -0.18 -10.57
CA MET A 118 11.48 -1.29 -11.49
C MET A 118 11.70 -0.89 -12.95
N TYR A 119 11.52 0.39 -13.29
CA TYR A 119 11.76 0.87 -14.64
C TYR A 119 13.26 0.87 -14.96
N LEU A 120 14.06 1.42 -14.04
CA LEU A 120 15.51 1.53 -14.13
C LEU A 120 16.21 0.16 -14.02
N VAL A 121 15.67 -0.74 -13.22
CA VAL A 121 16.24 -2.07 -12.95
C VAL A 121 15.22 -3.15 -13.34
N PRO A 122 15.07 -3.46 -14.64
CA PRO A 122 14.19 -4.54 -15.07
C PRO A 122 14.79 -5.89 -14.65
N LEU A 123 14.06 -6.61 -13.80
CA LEU A 123 14.45 -7.93 -13.33
C LEU A 123 13.59 -9.01 -14.00
N GLU A 124 14.23 -10.12 -14.36
CA GLU A 124 13.54 -11.35 -14.75
C GLU A 124 13.43 -12.29 -13.54
N PRO A 125 12.35 -13.07 -13.45
CA PRO A 125 12.15 -13.98 -12.34
C PRO A 125 13.22 -15.08 -12.32
N PRO A 126 13.68 -15.51 -11.13
CA PRO A 126 14.59 -16.63 -11.00
C PRO A 126 13.93 -17.94 -11.43
N ILE A 127 14.75 -18.93 -11.79
CA ILE A 127 14.29 -20.26 -12.16
C ILE A 127 13.58 -20.90 -10.96
N GLY A 128 12.35 -21.39 -11.17
CA GLY A 128 11.54 -21.99 -10.10
C GLY A 128 10.75 -20.99 -9.25
N ILE A 129 10.55 -19.75 -9.72
CA ILE A 129 9.67 -18.79 -9.06
C ILE A 129 8.27 -19.40 -8.81
N ILE A 130 7.77 -19.21 -7.59
CA ILE A 130 6.39 -19.51 -7.24
C ILE A 130 5.63 -18.18 -7.28
N PRO A 131 4.63 -18.01 -8.16
CA PRO A 131 3.89 -16.76 -8.22
C PRO A 131 3.20 -16.46 -6.89
N LEU A 132 3.42 -15.25 -6.36
CA LEU A 132 2.76 -14.80 -5.15
C LEU A 132 1.31 -14.46 -5.47
N ARG A 133 0.39 -15.34 -5.07
CA ARG A 133 -1.03 -15.16 -5.40
C ARG A 133 -1.76 -14.31 -4.37
N ASP A 134 -2.49 -13.31 -4.86
CA ASP A 134 -3.38 -12.46 -4.07
C ASP A 134 -4.73 -12.35 -4.81
N PRO A 135 -5.73 -13.19 -4.46
CA PRO A 135 -6.99 -13.23 -5.20
C PRO A 135 -7.75 -11.90 -5.25
N PHE A 136 -7.57 -11.05 -4.23
CA PHE A 136 -8.19 -9.74 -4.20
C PHE A 136 -7.51 -8.79 -5.18
N VAL A 137 -6.18 -8.71 -5.11
CA VAL A 137 -5.43 -7.79 -5.97
C VAL A 137 -5.49 -8.24 -7.43
N GLU A 138 -5.37 -9.54 -7.68
CA GLU A 138 -5.51 -10.13 -9.01
C GLU A 138 -6.87 -9.80 -9.64
N GLY A 139 -7.96 -10.01 -8.89
CA GLY A 139 -9.31 -9.77 -9.39
C GLY A 139 -9.65 -8.28 -9.60
N VAL A 140 -9.13 -7.39 -8.75
CA VAL A 140 -9.51 -5.96 -8.77
C VAL A 140 -8.55 -5.10 -9.60
N PHE A 141 -7.25 -5.39 -9.57
CA PHE A 141 -6.22 -4.51 -10.14
C PHE A 141 -5.51 -5.08 -11.35
N TYR A 142 -5.43 -6.40 -11.50
CA TYR A 142 -4.60 -7.04 -12.54
C TYR A 142 -5.42 -7.79 -13.60
N ASP A 143 -6.74 -7.66 -13.63
CA ASP A 143 -7.60 -8.35 -14.60
C ASP A 143 -7.38 -9.88 -14.58
N ASN A 144 -7.28 -10.45 -13.38
CA ASN A 144 -6.96 -11.86 -13.11
C ASN A 144 -5.60 -12.32 -13.66
N LYS A 145 -4.69 -11.39 -13.99
CA LYS A 145 -3.31 -11.72 -14.36
C LYS A 145 -2.48 -11.94 -13.11
N VAL A 146 -1.69 -13.00 -13.16
CA VAL A 146 -0.67 -13.29 -12.16
C VAL A 146 0.61 -12.59 -12.60
N LEU A 147 1.06 -11.62 -11.79
CA LEU A 147 2.28 -10.86 -12.06
C LEU A 147 3.47 -11.51 -11.36
N VAL A 148 4.56 -11.74 -12.08
CA VAL A 148 5.77 -12.39 -11.55
C VAL A 148 7.00 -11.48 -11.65
N LYS A 149 6.93 -10.34 -12.34
CA LYS A 149 8.03 -9.39 -12.50
C LYS A 149 8.03 -8.24 -11.49
N ASP A 150 7.19 -8.29 -10.46
CA ASP A 150 7.25 -7.36 -9.31
C ASP A 150 8.37 -7.76 -8.34
N LEU A 151 9.62 -7.67 -8.80
CA LEU A 151 10.78 -8.32 -8.17
C LEU A 151 11.72 -7.38 -7.41
N PHE A 152 11.72 -6.07 -7.69
CA PHE A 152 12.71 -5.16 -7.10
C PHE A 152 12.48 -4.96 -5.59
N PHE A 153 11.25 -4.66 -5.18
CA PHE A 153 10.84 -4.82 -3.79
C PHE A 153 9.34 -5.11 -3.71
N SER A 154 8.88 -5.85 -2.69
CA SER A 154 7.49 -6.37 -2.61
C SER A 154 6.46 -5.31 -2.24
N GLY A 155 5.29 -5.34 -2.89
CA GLY A 155 4.14 -4.51 -2.54
C GLY A 155 3.60 -4.81 -1.13
N HIS A 156 3.44 -6.09 -0.78
CA HIS A 156 2.98 -6.52 0.54
C HIS A 156 3.91 -6.01 1.64
N THR A 157 5.22 -6.22 1.52
CA THR A 157 6.20 -5.75 2.52
C THR A 157 6.22 -4.22 2.62
N SER A 158 6.18 -3.52 1.49
CA SER A 158 6.19 -2.05 1.48
C SER A 158 4.97 -1.45 2.16
N ASN A 159 3.79 -2.03 1.94
CA ASN A 159 2.56 -1.63 2.60
C ASN A 159 2.65 -1.83 4.12
N MET A 160 3.23 -2.96 4.56
CA MET A 160 3.40 -3.25 5.99
C MET A 160 4.35 -2.25 6.65
N VAL A 161 5.50 -1.98 6.04
CA VAL A 161 6.47 -0.99 6.54
C VAL A 161 5.84 0.40 6.59
N LEU A 162 5.11 0.80 5.54
CA LEU A 162 4.42 2.09 5.50
C LEU A 162 3.36 2.20 6.61
N LEU A 163 2.57 1.14 6.82
CA LEU A 163 1.57 1.11 7.89
C LEU A 163 2.23 1.28 9.26
N THR A 164 3.31 0.55 9.54
CA THR A 164 4.06 0.67 10.81
C THR A 164 4.58 2.09 11.01
N LEU A 165 5.28 2.65 10.01
CA LEU A 165 5.81 4.01 10.08
C LEU A 165 4.73 5.06 10.33
N LEU A 166 3.53 4.89 9.75
CA LEU A 166 2.43 5.84 9.94
C LEU A 166 1.68 5.64 11.26
N MET A 167 1.75 4.46 11.88
CA MET A 167 1.15 4.22 13.19
C MET A 167 1.93 4.86 14.33
N ASP A 168 3.25 4.94 14.19
CA ASP A 168 4.16 5.45 15.23
C ASP A 168 4.22 7.00 15.28
N ILE A 169 3.56 7.70 14.35
CA ILE A 169 3.54 9.19 14.23
C ILE A 169 2.17 9.79 14.59
#